data_AF-A0A1G9ZYF4-F1
#
_entry.id   AF-A0A1G9ZYF4-F1
#
_cell.length_a   1.000
_cell.length_b   1.000
_cell.length_c   1.000
_cell.angle_alpha   90.00
_cell.angle_beta   90.00
_cell.angle_gamma   90.00
#
_symmetry.space_group_name_H-M   'P 1'
#
loop_
_entity.id
_entity.type
_entity.pdbx_description
1 polymer ?
#
loop_
_entity_poly.entity_id
_entity_poly.type
_entity_poly.pdbx_seq_one_letter_code
_entity_poly.pdbx_strand_id
1 'polypeptide(L)'
;MALLMVISLAVFILINWIPYALNKKFNARYWVSGIVITVIGPTIGYVAIRIFFHLITNDEQQAYDAYFTGFGLGLLLTLSGIIYILAAIVSTIKKNRHVSR
;
A
#
# COMPACT_ATOMS: atom_id res chain seq x y z
N MET A 1 12.57 8.52 -15.62
CA MET A 1 11.19 8.79 -15.12
C MET A 1 10.15 7.75 -15.50
N ALA A 2 9.92 7.45 -16.79
CA ALA A 2 8.90 6.46 -17.18
C ALA A 2 9.04 5.09 -16.49
N LEU A 3 10.29 4.60 -16.34
CA LEU A 3 10.58 3.34 -15.64
C LEU A 3 10.14 3.35 -14.16
N LEU A 4 10.37 4.47 -13.45
CA LEU A 4 9.99 4.61 -12.04
C LEU A 4 8.46 4.59 -11.88
N MET A 5 7.73 5.23 -12.79
CA MET A 5 6.27 5.23 -12.79
C MET A 5 5.70 3.82 -13.06
N VAL A 6 6.29 3.08 -13.98
CA VAL A 6 5.87 1.69 -14.29
C VAL A 6 6.07 0.77 -13.08
N ILE A 7 7.23 0.87 -12.41
CA ILE A 7 7.51 0.10 -11.19
C ILE A 7 6.52 0.46 -10.08
N SER A 8 6.28 1.76 -9.88
CA SER A 8 5.33 2.28 -8.90
C SER A 8 3.91 1.75 -9.13
N LEU A 9 3.45 1.75 -10.38
CA LEU A 9 2.14 1.24 -10.77
C LEU A 9 2.02 -0.27 -10.55
N ALA A 10 3.04 -1.04 -10.91
CA ALA A 10 3.08 -2.48 -10.67
C ALA A 10 2.99 -2.83 -9.18
N VAL A 11 3.75 -2.13 -8.33
CA VAL A 11 3.69 -2.30 -6.87
C VAL A 11 2.30 -1.97 -6.32
N PHE A 12 1.69 -0.90 -6.82
CA PHE A 12 0.34 -0.50 -6.40
C PHE A 12 -0.71 -1.54 -6.77
N ILE A 13 -0.66 -2.11 -7.98
CA ILE A 13 -1.59 -3.16 -8.42
C ILE A 13 -1.42 -4.42 -7.56
N LEU A 14 -0.18 -4.85 -7.31
CA LEU A 14 0.11 -6.04 -6.50
C LEU A 14 -0.43 -5.88 -5.08
N ILE A 15 -0.23 -4.71 -4.47
CA ILE A 15 -0.69 -4.47 -3.10
C ILE A 15 -2.21 -4.43 -2.99
N ASN A 16 -2.91 -3.86 -3.97
CA ASN A 16 -4.37 -3.90 -4.00
C ASN A 16 -4.93 -5.31 -4.28
N TRP A 17 -4.13 -6.21 -4.86
CA TRP A 17 -4.53 -7.60 -5.06
C TRP A 17 -4.39 -8.46 -3.79
N ILE A 18 -3.48 -8.11 -2.88
CA ILE A 18 -3.23 -8.85 -1.62
C ILE A 18 -4.50 -9.01 -0.77
N PRO A 19 -5.32 -7.96 -0.50
CA PRO A 19 -6.55 -8.10 0.27
C PRO A 19 -7.54 -9.07 -0.36
N TYR A 20 -7.68 -9.03 -1.68
CA TYR A 20 -8.55 -9.92 -2.43
C TYR A 20 -8.07 -11.37 -2.34
N ALA A 21 -6.77 -11.60 -2.55
CA ALA A 21 -6.16 -12.92 -2.46
C ALA A 21 -6.27 -13.50 -1.04
N LEU A 22 -5.99 -12.70 -0.01
CA LEU A 22 -6.09 -13.12 1.39
C LEU A 22 -7.53 -13.43 1.80
N ASN A 23 -8.49 -12.62 1.37
CA ASN A 23 -9.90 -12.87 1.65
C ASN A 23 -10.38 -14.16 0.96
N LYS A 24 -10.08 -14.33 -0.34
CA LYS A 24 -10.54 -15.49 -1.11
C LYS A 24 -9.88 -16.80 -0.69
N LYS A 25 -8.58 -16.79 -0.40
CA LYS A 25 -7.80 -18.01 -0.12
C LYS A 25 -7.80 -18.42 1.35
N PHE A 26 -7.84 -17.46 2.27
CA PHE A 26 -7.72 -17.72 3.71
C PHE A 26 -8.94 -17.28 4.52
N ASN A 27 -10.00 -16.79 3.85
CA ASN A 27 -11.18 -16.22 4.50
C ASN A 27 -10.82 -15.11 5.51
N ALA A 28 -9.68 -14.44 5.26
CA ALA A 28 -9.17 -13.40 6.13
C ALA A 28 -10.09 -12.19 6.08
N ARG A 29 -10.43 -11.64 7.24
CA ARG A 29 -11.21 -10.41 7.33
C ARG A 29 -10.40 -9.25 6.77
N TYR A 30 -11.06 -8.34 6.04
CA TYR A 30 -10.41 -7.21 5.38
C TYR A 30 -9.57 -6.32 6.32
N TRP A 31 -9.88 -6.27 7.62
CA TRP A 31 -9.06 -5.54 8.60
C TRP A 31 -7.66 -6.13 8.76
N VAL A 32 -7.51 -7.46 8.63
CA VAL A 32 -6.20 -8.15 8.72
C VAL A 32 -5.32 -7.73 7.54
N SER A 33 -5.89 -7.76 6.32
CA SER A 33 -5.21 -7.29 5.12
C SER A 33 -4.82 -5.81 5.22
N GLY A 34 -5.68 -4.99 5.82
CA GLY A 34 -5.41 -3.58 6.07
C GLY A 34 -4.20 -3.37 7.00
N ILE A 35 -4.13 -4.09 8.12
CA ILE A 35 -2.97 -4.05 9.04
C ILE A 35 -1.68 -4.46 8.31
N VAL A 36 -1.72 -5.57 7.57
CA VAL A 36 -0.57 -6.06 6.82
C VAL A 36 -0.06 -5.00 5.85
N ILE A 37 -0.95 -4.35 5.10
CA ILE A 37 -0.57 -3.29 4.15
C ILE A 37 -0.05 -2.06 4.87
N THR A 38 -0.67 -1.63 5.98
CA THR A 38 -0.23 -0.47 6.76
C THR A 38 1.17 -0.68 7.33
N VAL A 39 1.51 -1.89 7.78
CA VAL A 39 2.84 -2.20 8.32
C VAL A 39 3.88 -2.35 7.21
N ILE A 40 3.51 -2.96 6.08
CA ILE A 40 4.43 -3.21 4.97
C ILE A 40 4.67 -1.94 4.11
N GLY A 41 3.70 -1.03 4.03
CA GLY A 41 3.77 0.21 3.24
C GLY A 41 5.05 1.03 3.46
N PRO A 42 5.41 1.37 4.71
CA PRO A 42 6.65 2.09 5.02
C PRO A 42 7.91 1.32 4.60
N THR A 43 7.92 -0.01 4.79
CA THR A 43 9.04 -0.87 4.37
C THR A 43 9.21 -0.84 2.85
N ILE A 44 8.12 -0.93 2.10
CA ILE A 44 8.15 -0.85 0.64
C ILE A 44 8.62 0.53 0.17
N GLY A 45 8.13 1.61 0.80
CA GLY A 45 8.60 2.96 0.52
C GLY A 45 10.11 3.11 0.73
N TYR A 46 10.62 2.61 1.86
CA TYR A 46 12.06 2.62 2.16
C TYR A 46 12.89 1.84 1.15
N VAL A 47 12.45 0.63 0.79
CA VAL A 47 13.13 -0.20 -0.22
C VAL A 47 13.08 0.47 -1.60
N ALA A 48 11.95 1.08 -1.97
CA ALA A 48 11.81 1.80 -3.22
C ALA A 48 12.78 2.99 -3.31
N ILE A 49 12.91 3.78 -2.24
CA ILE A 49 13.92 4.87 -2.15
C ILE A 49 15.31 4.29 -2.42
N ARG A 50 15.71 3.21 -1.74
CA ARG A 50 17.05 2.62 -1.92
C ARG A 50 17.30 2.12 -3.34
N ILE A 51 16.31 1.47 -3.96
CA ILE A 51 16.42 1.00 -5.34
C ILE A 51 16.53 2.20 -6.29
N PHE A 52 15.70 3.23 -6.13
CA PHE A 52 15.71 4.40 -6.99
C PHE A 52 17.01 5.21 -6.85
N PHE A 53 17.53 5.34 -5.64
CA PHE A 53 18.86 5.93 -5.40
C PHE A 53 19.98 5.18 -6.09
N HIS A 54 19.92 3.85 -6.12
CA HIS A 54 20.94 3.05 -6.78
C HIS A 54 20.85 3.09 -8.31
N LEU A 55 19.66 3.38 -8.85
CA LEU A 55 19.40 3.50 -10.29
C LEU A 55 19.76 4.88 -10.85
N ILE A 56 19.88 5.91 -10.01
CA ILE A 56 20.16 7.29 -10.43
C ILE A 56 21.61 7.60 -10.10
N THR A 57 22.45 7.66 -11.12
CA THR A 57 23.90 7.64 -10.91
C THR A 57 24.60 9.00 -10.88
N ASN A 58 24.03 10.13 -11.30
CA ASN A 58 24.81 11.40 -11.36
C ASN A 58 23.99 12.72 -11.34
N ASP A 59 22.73 12.72 -10.91
CA ASP A 59 21.88 13.91 -10.97
C ASP A 59 21.19 14.18 -9.63
N GLU A 60 21.60 15.27 -8.96
CA GLU A 60 21.07 15.67 -7.65
C GLU A 60 19.55 15.92 -7.71
N GLN A 61 19.03 16.43 -8.84
CA GLN A 61 17.60 16.69 -8.97
C GLN A 61 16.81 15.39 -9.11
N GLN A 62 17.33 14.42 -9.86
CA GLN A 62 16.70 13.09 -9.95
C GLN A 62 16.74 12.34 -8.62
N ALA A 63 17.78 12.53 -7.80
CA ALA A 63 17.87 11.96 -6.47
C ALA A 63 16.78 12.51 -5.52
N TYR A 64 16.47 13.81 -5.59
CA TYR A 64 15.34 14.41 -4.88
C TYR A 64 14.01 13.81 -5.32
N ASP A 65 13.79 13.67 -6.63
CA ASP A 65 12.56 13.09 -7.19
C ASP A 65 12.37 11.63 -6.75
N ALA A 66 13.46 10.85 -6.67
CA ALA A 66 13.42 9.48 -6.17
C ALA A 66 13.04 9.39 -4.69
N TYR A 67 13.58 10.27 -3.84
CA TYR A 67 13.18 10.34 -2.43
C TYR A 67 11.70 10.64 -2.28
N PHE A 68 11.23 11.67 -2.99
CA PHE A 68 9.85 12.12 -2.90
C PHE A 68 8.88 11.07 -3.43
N THR A 69 9.23 10.41 -4.53
CA THR A 69 8.43 9.33 -5.12
C THR A 69 8.36 8.12 -4.19
N GLY A 70 9.49 7.66 -3.65
CA GLY A 70 9.52 6.51 -2.76
C GLY A 70 8.82 6.76 -1.42
N PHE A 71 8.95 7.97 -0.86
CA PHE A 71 8.22 8.38 0.33
C PHE A 71 6.71 8.49 0.06
N GLY A 72 6.33 9.13 -1.05
CA GLY A 72 4.94 9.24 -1.48
C GLY A 72 4.28 7.88 -1.67
N LEU A 73 4.98 6.92 -2.28
CA LEU A 73 4.52 5.53 -2.37
C LEU A 73 4.31 4.91 -1.00
N GLY A 74 5.29 4.99 -0.09
CA GLY A 74 5.16 4.44 1.25
C GLY A 74 3.93 4.99 1.99
N LEU A 75 3.70 6.30 1.90
CA LEU A 75 2.52 6.96 2.48
C LEU A 75 1.21 6.49 1.84
N LEU A 76 1.14 6.46 0.51
CA LEU A 76 -0.04 6.02 -0.24
C LEU A 76 -0.45 4.61 0.14
N LEU A 77 0.53 3.70 0.26
CA LEU A 77 0.29 2.32 0.68
C LEU A 77 -0.20 2.24 2.13
N THR A 78 0.44 2.99 3.02
CA THR A 78 0.06 3.06 4.44
C THR A 78 -1.38 3.53 4.61
N LEU A 79 -1.74 4.62 3.93
CA LEU A 79 -3.10 5.18 3.91
C LEU A 79 -4.10 4.20 3.30
N SER A 80 -3.71 3.50 2.23
CA SER A 80 -4.57 2.46 1.64
C SER A 80 -4.90 1.36 2.65
N GLY A 81 -3.91 0.91 3.43
CA GLY A 81 -4.12 -0.06 4.51
C GLY A 81 -5.09 0.45 5.58
N ILE A 82 -4.97 1.73 5.97
CA ILE A 82 -5.88 2.38 6.93
C ILE A 82 -7.32 2.39 6.40
N ILE A 83 -7.52 2.69 5.10
CA ILE A 83 -8.84 2.67 4.47
C ILE A 83 -9.46 1.28 4.55
N TYR A 84 -8.69 0.21 4.32
CA TYR A 84 -9.19 -1.17 4.46
C TYR A 84 -9.62 -1.50 5.90
N ILE A 85 -8.87 -1.02 6.90
CA ILE A 85 -9.24 -1.17 8.32
C ILE A 85 -10.57 -0.46 8.60
N LEU A 86 -10.70 0.81 8.17
CA LEU A 86 -11.93 1.59 8.37
C LEU A 86 -13.13 0.96 7.67
N ALA A 87 -12.96 0.51 6.42
CA ALA A 87 -14.01 -0.17 5.67
C ALA A 87 -14.48 -1.46 6.38
N ALA A 88 -13.55 -2.22 6.94
CA ALA A 88 -13.87 -3.42 7.71
C ALA A 88 -14.65 -3.10 9.00
N ILE A 89 -14.28 -2.04 9.71
CA ILE A 89 -15.00 -1.56 10.90
C ILE A 89 -16.43 -1.17 10.53
N VAL A 90 -16.61 -0.34 9.50
CA VAL A 90 -17.93 0.10 9.02
C VAL A 90 -18.80 -1.09 8.60
N SER A 91 -18.23 -2.08 7.90
CA SER A 91 -18.97 -3.28 7.50
C SER A 91 -19.44 -4.11 8.70
N THR A 92 -18.63 -4.18 9.76
CA THR A 92 -18.96 -4.91 10.99
C THR A 92 -20.10 -4.23 11.75
N ILE A 93 -20.07 -2.89 11.84
CA ILE A 93 -21.14 -2.10 12.47
C ILE A 93 -22.45 -2.27 11.71
N LYS A 94 -22.42 -2.17 10.37
CA LYS A 94 -23.62 -2.31 9.54
C LYS A 94 -24.26 -3.70 9.66
N LYS A 95 -23.43 -4.75 9.74
CA LYS A 95 -23.91 -6.13 9.93
C LYS A 95 -24.62 -6.31 11.27
N ASN A 96 -24.05 -5.79 12.36
CA ASN A 96 -24.66 -5.92 13.69
C ASN A 96 -25.99 -5.13 13.81
N ARG A 97 -26.12 -4.01 13.11
CA ARG A 97 -27.36 -3.21 13.09
C ARG A 97 -28.54 -3.90 12.39
N HIS A 98 -28.26 -4.81 11.45
CA HIS A 98 -29.29 -5.59 10.76
C HIS A 98 -29.72 -6.84 11.53
N VAL A 99 -28.91 -7.33 12.46
CA VAL A 99 -29.24 -8.52 13.29
C VAL A 99 -30.08 -8.14 14.52
N SER A 100 -30.10 -6.86 14.91
CA SER A 100 -30.90 -6.37 16.05
C SER A 100 -32.29 -5.82 15.67
N ARG A 101 -32.76 -6.09 14.46
CA ARG A 101 -34.11 -5.77 13.98
C ARG A 101 -34.82 -7.06 13.59
#